data_AF-A0A944ZCQ1-F1
#
_entry.id   AF-A0A944ZCQ1-F1
#
_cell.length_a   1.000
_cell.length_b   1.000
_cell.length_c   1.000
_cell.angle_alpha   90.00
_cell.angle_beta   90.00
_cell.angle_gamma   90.00
#
_symmetry.space_group_name_H-M   'P 1'
#
loop_
_entity.id
_entity.type
_entity.pdbx_description
1 polymer ?
#
loop_
_entity_poly.entity_id
_entity_poly.type
_entity_poly.pdbx_seq_one_letter_code
_entity_poly.pdbx_strand_id
1 'polypeptide(L)'
;MTGHLPFISIITPTFNRADELKYLYHSLKEQSFDMSLVEFIISDDGSVDETESMVKKWQDESPFQIKFITQKNQGPGAARNHGLENAIGELILFIDSDCEAHPDWINIIVNEYQQNTFDACGGPDGGKDDFTTLQKAIDFTMTSFFTTGG
;
A
#
# COMPACT_ATOMS: atom_id res chain seq x y z
N MET A 1 -1.96 -18.86 -19.86
CA MET A 1 -2.98 -18.37 -18.92
C MET A 1 -3.70 -17.21 -19.61
N THR A 2 -5.03 -17.20 -19.61
CA THR A 2 -5.85 -16.23 -20.35
C THR A 2 -5.67 -14.83 -19.78
N GLY A 3 -5.39 -13.85 -20.65
CA GLY A 3 -5.01 -12.47 -20.29
C GLY A 3 -6.15 -11.61 -19.78
N HIS A 4 -6.67 -11.93 -18.60
CA HIS A 4 -7.47 -11.01 -17.80
C HIS A 4 -6.58 -10.36 -16.74
N LEU A 5 -6.75 -9.05 -16.54
CA LEU A 5 -6.08 -8.34 -15.45
C LEU A 5 -6.78 -8.70 -14.14
N PRO A 6 -6.02 -9.06 -13.07
CA PRO A 6 -6.63 -9.39 -11.79
C PRO A 6 -7.27 -8.15 -11.16
N PHE A 7 -8.35 -8.35 -10.41
CA PHE A 7 -8.88 -7.32 -9.52
C PHE A 7 -8.07 -7.30 -8.22
N ILE A 8 -7.71 -6.12 -7.73
CA ILE A 8 -6.67 -5.95 -6.68
C ILE A 8 -7.26 -5.25 -5.46
N SER A 9 -6.98 -5.78 -4.27
CA SER A 9 -7.22 -5.10 -3.00
C SER A 9 -5.91 -4.66 -2.37
N ILE A 10 -5.71 -3.36 -2.26
CA ILE A 10 -4.61 -2.78 -1.49
C ILE A 10 -5.11 -2.57 -0.06
N ILE A 11 -4.41 -3.10 0.93
CA ILE A 11 -4.76 -3.00 2.34
C ILE A 11 -3.67 -2.23 3.08
N THR A 12 -4.07 -1.14 3.72
CA THR A 12 -3.19 -0.32 4.56
C THR A 12 -3.75 -0.20 5.97
N PRO A 13 -3.05 -0.73 7.00
CA PRO A 13 -3.36 -0.41 8.37
C PRO A 13 -2.93 1.03 8.69
N THR A 14 -3.73 1.76 9.47
CA THR A 14 -3.37 3.11 9.93
C THR A 14 -3.81 3.36 11.38
N PHE A 15 -3.08 4.22 12.09
CA PHE A 15 -3.43 4.70 13.43
C PHE A 15 -2.71 6.02 13.73
N ASN A 16 -3.45 7.13 13.76
CA ASN A 16 -2.95 8.49 13.96
C ASN A 16 -1.82 8.88 13.00
N ARG A 17 -2.02 8.65 11.70
CA ARG A 17 -1.02 8.84 10.63
C ARG A 17 -1.59 9.59 9.44
N ALA A 18 -2.45 10.57 9.69
CA ALA A 18 -3.04 11.37 8.62
C ALA A 18 -1.98 12.02 7.72
N ASP A 19 -0.85 12.46 8.27
CA ASP A 19 0.21 13.13 7.51
C ASP A 19 0.99 12.17 6.61
N GLU A 20 1.33 10.99 7.08
CA GLU A 20 2.05 9.98 6.31
C GLU A 20 1.16 9.35 5.23
N LEU A 21 -0.09 9.05 5.58
CA LEU A 21 -1.04 8.40 4.67
C LEU A 21 -1.33 9.22 3.41
N LYS A 22 -1.18 10.56 3.48
CA LYS A 22 -1.29 11.45 2.31
C LYS A 22 -0.28 11.05 1.23
N TYR A 23 0.97 10.80 1.59
CA TYR A 23 2.03 10.46 0.64
C TYR A 23 1.73 9.13 -0.05
N LEU A 24 1.30 8.12 0.71
CA LEU A 24 0.87 6.85 0.15
C LEU A 24 -0.29 7.05 -0.84
N TYR A 25 -1.36 7.74 -0.45
CA TYR A 25 -2.51 8.01 -1.32
C TYR A 25 -2.10 8.71 -2.62
N HIS A 26 -1.21 9.71 -2.54
CA HIS A 26 -0.69 10.39 -3.72
C HIS A 26 0.11 9.44 -4.62
N SER A 27 1.02 8.62 -4.06
CA SER A 27 1.79 7.64 -4.83
C SER A 27 0.92 6.55 -5.49
N LEU A 28 -0.20 6.17 -4.85
CA LEU A 28 -1.17 5.23 -5.41
C LEU A 28 -1.95 5.83 -6.60
N LYS A 29 -2.20 7.14 -6.61
CA LYS A 29 -2.80 7.82 -7.77
C LYS A 29 -1.87 7.91 -8.98
N GLU A 30 -0.57 7.81 -8.75
CA GLU A 30 0.46 7.92 -9.78
C GLU A 30 0.86 6.54 -10.34
N GLN A 31 0.17 5.47 -9.93
CA GLN A 31 0.42 4.13 -10.46
C GLN A 31 0.14 4.08 -11.97
N SER A 32 1.06 3.48 -12.71
CA SER A 32 0.95 3.28 -14.16
C SER A 32 0.04 2.09 -14.53
N PHE A 33 -1.01 1.84 -13.74
CA PHE A 33 -1.93 0.71 -13.87
C PHE A 33 -3.38 1.18 -14.05
N ASP A 34 -4.26 0.31 -14.55
CA ASP A 34 -5.70 0.61 -14.62
C ASP A 34 -6.31 0.57 -13.20
N MET A 35 -6.35 1.72 -12.55
CA MET A 35 -6.86 1.88 -11.19
C MET A 35 -8.36 1.59 -11.05
N SER A 36 -9.12 1.41 -12.15
CA SER A 36 -10.50 0.93 -12.08
C SER A 36 -10.60 -0.54 -11.62
N LEU A 37 -9.49 -1.28 -11.69
CA LEU A 37 -9.35 -2.65 -11.20
C LEU A 37 -8.80 -2.74 -9.78
N VAL A 38 -8.76 -1.62 -9.06
CA VAL A 38 -8.16 -1.52 -7.73
C VAL A 38 -9.18 -1.00 -6.73
N GLU A 39 -9.25 -1.64 -5.57
CA GLU A 39 -9.80 -1.03 -4.36
C GLU A 39 -8.68 -0.76 -3.34
N PHE A 40 -8.79 0.35 -2.63
CA PHE A 40 -7.90 0.73 -1.55
C PHE A 40 -8.63 0.70 -0.23
N ILE A 41 -8.25 -0.24 0.64
CA ILE A 41 -8.83 -0.47 1.95
C ILE A 41 -7.91 0.11 3.00
N ILE A 42 -8.35 1.20 3.61
CA ILE A 42 -7.70 1.83 4.75
C ILE A 42 -8.37 1.25 6.00
N SER A 43 -7.66 0.36 6.69
CA SER A 43 -8.12 -0.22 7.95
C SER A 43 -7.56 0.56 9.13
N ASP A 44 -8.39 1.43 9.67
CA ASP A 44 -8.06 2.29 10.79
C ASP A 44 -8.21 1.58 12.14
N ASP A 45 -7.17 1.64 12.96
CA ASP A 45 -7.12 1.03 14.29
C ASP A 45 -7.58 1.99 15.40
N GLY A 46 -8.56 2.85 15.07
CA GLY A 46 -9.21 3.77 16.00
C GLY A 46 -8.49 5.11 16.14
N SER A 47 -8.11 5.71 15.01
CA SER A 47 -7.48 7.04 15.00
C SER A 47 -8.39 8.11 15.62
N VAL A 48 -7.76 9.12 16.21
CA VAL A 48 -8.41 10.30 16.79
C VAL A 48 -7.96 11.61 16.14
N ASP A 49 -7.05 11.52 15.18
CA ASP A 49 -6.62 12.63 14.33
C ASP A 49 -7.61 12.84 13.17
N GLU A 50 -7.20 13.62 12.16
CA GLU A 50 -8.05 13.93 11.01
C GLU A 50 -8.18 12.81 9.97
N THR A 51 -7.63 11.61 10.21
CA THR A 51 -7.56 10.50 9.24
C THR A 51 -8.90 10.22 8.59
N GLU A 52 -9.97 9.98 9.37
CA GLU A 52 -11.31 9.68 8.82
C GLU A 52 -11.83 10.82 7.93
N SER A 53 -11.72 12.07 8.40
CA SER A 53 -12.21 13.24 7.68
C SER A 53 -11.46 13.49 6.38
N MET A 54 -10.18 13.14 6.34
CA MET A 54 -9.32 13.23 5.17
C MET A 54 -9.68 12.14 4.16
N VAL A 55 -9.78 10.88 4.60
CA VAL A 55 -10.13 9.76 3.72
C VAL A 55 -11.50 9.95 3.10
N LYS A 56 -12.46 10.48 3.86
CA LYS A 56 -13.79 10.80 3.33
C LYS A 56 -13.76 11.74 2.13
N LYS A 57 -12.87 12.73 2.11
CA LYS A 57 -12.70 13.62 0.95
C LYS A 57 -12.13 12.86 -0.24
N TRP A 58 -11.17 11.98 0.01
CA TRP A 58 -10.58 11.17 -1.06
C TRP A 58 -11.58 10.23 -1.70
N GLN A 59 -12.55 9.69 -0.96
CA GLN A 59 -13.61 8.84 -1.51
C GLN A 59 -14.41 9.53 -2.63
N ASP A 60 -14.56 10.86 -2.57
CA ASP A 60 -15.28 11.64 -3.58
C ASP A 60 -14.39 12.05 -4.78
N GLU A 61 -13.08 12.14 -4.58
CA GLU A 61 -12.12 12.70 -5.54
C GLU A 61 -11.26 11.66 -6.28
N SER A 62 -11.20 10.43 -5.76
CA SER A 62 -10.23 9.42 -6.22
C SER A 62 -10.66 8.74 -7.53
N PRO A 63 -9.69 8.37 -8.39
CA PRO A 63 -9.97 7.58 -9.59
C PRO A 63 -10.20 6.08 -9.32
N PHE A 64 -10.08 5.64 -8.07
CA PHE A 64 -10.26 4.26 -7.62
C PHE A 64 -11.13 4.19 -6.36
N GLN A 65 -11.67 3.02 -6.09
CA GLN A 65 -12.52 2.80 -4.92
C GLN A 65 -11.70 2.90 -3.64
N ILE A 66 -12.16 3.70 -2.68
CA ILE A 66 -11.58 3.75 -1.33
C ILE A 66 -12.60 3.27 -0.31
N LYS A 67 -12.23 2.26 0.47
CA LYS A 67 -12.97 1.78 1.63
C LYS A 67 -12.25 2.20 2.90
N PHE A 68 -12.92 2.97 3.75
CA PHE A 68 -12.46 3.27 5.10
C PHE A 68 -13.22 2.38 6.07
N ILE A 69 -12.51 1.53 6.80
CA ILE A 69 -13.07 0.67 7.84
C ILE A 69 -12.35 0.95 9.15
N THR A 70 -13.08 0.88 10.25
CA THR A 70 -12.53 1.22 11.57
C THR A 70 -12.72 0.06 12.53
N GLN A 71 -11.76 -0.10 13.43
CA GLN A 71 -11.84 -1.02 14.55
C GLN A 71 -11.33 -0.36 15.83
N LYS A 72 -11.65 -0.94 16.98
CA LYS A 72 -11.01 -0.54 18.23
C LYS A 72 -9.53 -0.96 18.20
N ASN A 73 -8.65 -0.08 18.68
CA ASN A 73 -7.21 -0.30 18.72
C ASN A 73 -6.82 -1.70 19.24
N GLN A 74 -6.30 -2.52 18.33
CA GLN A 74 -5.86 -3.90 18.54
C GLN A 74 -4.51 -4.19 17.86
N GLY A 75 -3.87 -3.17 17.32
CA GLY A 75 -2.56 -3.24 16.67
C GLY A 75 -2.63 -3.52 15.17
N PRO A 76 -1.49 -3.34 14.46
CA PRO A 76 -1.43 -3.37 13.00
C PRO A 76 -1.75 -4.74 12.40
N GLY A 77 -1.45 -5.85 13.11
CA GLY A 77 -1.81 -7.19 12.66
C GLY A 77 -3.33 -7.40 12.60
N ALA A 78 -4.06 -6.96 13.64
CA ALA A 78 -5.51 -7.03 13.66
C ALA A 78 -6.12 -6.12 12.57
N ALA A 79 -5.58 -4.92 12.40
CA ALA A 79 -6.01 -4.01 11.33
C ALA A 79 -5.79 -4.60 9.92
N ARG A 80 -4.65 -5.26 9.65
CA ARG A 80 -4.44 -5.94 8.36
C ARG A 80 -5.46 -7.06 8.14
N ASN A 81 -5.74 -7.87 9.16
CA ASN A 81 -6.74 -8.94 9.08
C ASN A 81 -8.14 -8.40 8.84
N HIS A 82 -8.53 -7.32 9.53
CA HIS A 82 -9.81 -6.66 9.32
C HIS A 82 -9.93 -6.08 7.90
N GLY A 83 -8.84 -5.51 7.37
CA GLY A 83 -8.75 -5.14 5.95
C GLY A 83 -8.97 -6.33 5.01
N LEU A 84 -8.32 -7.46 5.30
CA LEU A 84 -8.42 -8.68 4.50
C LEU A 84 -9.83 -9.27 4.48
N GLU A 85 -10.53 -9.26 5.62
CA GLU A 85 -11.92 -9.71 5.72
C GLU A 85 -12.90 -8.88 4.87
N ASN A 86 -12.53 -7.64 4.52
CA ASN A 86 -13.34 -6.71 3.72
C ASN A 86 -12.86 -6.59 2.26
N ALA A 87 -11.79 -7.29 1.91
CA ALA A 87 -11.21 -7.33 0.58
C ALA A 87 -12.00 -8.25 -0.36
N ILE A 88 -12.14 -7.83 -1.61
CA ILE A 88 -12.84 -8.58 -2.68
C ILE A 88 -11.94 -8.83 -3.91
N GLY A 89 -10.70 -8.33 -3.88
CA GLY A 89 -9.65 -8.57 -4.87
C GLY A 89 -9.23 -10.02 -4.94
N GLU A 90 -8.86 -10.45 -6.14
CA GLU A 90 -8.16 -11.72 -6.36
C GLU A 90 -6.74 -11.65 -5.82
N LEU A 91 -6.07 -10.51 -6.04
CA LEU A 91 -4.71 -10.25 -5.58
C LEU A 91 -4.74 -9.28 -4.40
N ILE A 92 -4.12 -9.69 -3.30
CA ILE A 92 -4.03 -8.88 -2.07
C ILE A 92 -2.64 -8.26 -1.96
N LEU A 93 -2.60 -6.94 -1.82
CA LEU A 93 -1.39 -6.16 -1.64
C LEU A 93 -1.42 -5.48 -0.27
N PHE A 94 -0.43 -5.77 0.57
CA PHE A 94 -0.23 -5.03 1.82
C PHE A 94 0.81 -3.93 1.62
N ILE A 95 0.50 -2.72 2.09
CA ILE A 95 1.44 -1.60 2.12
C ILE A 95 1.17 -0.73 3.35
N ASP A 96 2.23 -0.33 4.06
CA ASP A 96 2.11 0.43 5.29
C ASP A 96 1.81 1.91 5.01
N SER A 97 1.13 2.58 5.94
CA SER A 97 0.67 3.97 5.79
C SER A 97 1.79 5.00 5.66
N ASP A 98 3.03 4.63 6.00
CA ASP A 98 4.25 5.44 5.89
C ASP A 98 5.16 5.04 4.73
N CYS A 99 4.63 4.30 3.75
CA CYS A 99 5.29 4.00 2.50
C CYS A 99 4.83 4.91 1.35
N GLU A 100 5.68 5.05 0.34
CA GLU A 100 5.30 5.56 -0.98
C GLU A 100 5.49 4.44 -2.00
N ALA A 101 4.47 4.17 -2.82
CA ALA A 101 4.55 3.14 -3.85
C ALA A 101 5.27 3.68 -5.09
N HIS A 102 6.26 2.94 -5.60
CA HIS A 102 6.89 3.25 -6.89
C HIS A 102 5.82 3.29 -8.00
N PRO A 103 5.89 4.19 -9.01
CA PRO A 103 4.84 4.30 -10.04
C PRO A 103 4.52 3.01 -10.81
N ASP A 104 5.48 2.09 -10.90
CA ASP A 104 5.32 0.79 -11.56
C ASP A 104 5.00 -0.37 -10.59
N TRP A 105 4.78 -0.09 -9.30
CA TRP A 105 4.66 -1.12 -8.25
C TRP A 105 3.56 -2.15 -8.58
N ILE A 106 2.35 -1.69 -8.89
CA ILE A 106 1.24 -2.60 -9.25
C ILE A 106 1.53 -3.36 -10.54
N ASN A 107 2.03 -2.67 -11.57
CA ASN A 107 2.36 -3.27 -12.87
C ASN A 107 3.35 -4.42 -12.74
N ILE A 108 4.43 -4.22 -11.97
CA ILE A 108 5.47 -5.21 -11.76
C ILE A 108 4.87 -6.45 -11.10
N ILE A 109 4.07 -6.29 -10.04
CA ILE A 109 3.47 -7.42 -9.33
C ILE A 109 2.48 -8.16 -10.23
N VAL A 110 1.63 -7.45 -10.97
CA VAL A 110 0.66 -8.08 -11.88
C VAL A 110 1.36 -8.87 -12.99
N ASN A 111 2.41 -8.31 -13.58
CA ASN A 111 3.20 -9.01 -14.60
C ASN A 111 3.83 -10.30 -14.03
N GLU A 112 4.36 -10.23 -12.81
CA GLU A 112 4.96 -11.38 -12.14
C GLU A 112 3.91 -12.45 -11.81
N TYR A 113 2.75 -12.04 -11.28
CA TYR A 113 1.60 -12.91 -11.00
C TYR A 113 1.06 -13.63 -12.25
N GLN A 114 1.10 -12.98 -13.41
CA GLN A 114 0.66 -13.58 -14.67
C GLN A 114 1.66 -14.56 -15.28
N GLN A 115 2.95 -14.40 -14.99
CA GLN A 115 4.04 -15.19 -15.57
C GLN A 115 4.44 -16.38 -14.69
N ASN A 116 4.32 -16.22 -13.38
CA ASN A 116 4.80 -17.19 -12.40
C ASN A 116 3.68 -17.63 -11.45
N THR A 117 3.94 -18.70 -10.70
CA THR A 117 3.01 -19.22 -9.69
C THR A 117 3.65 -19.12 -8.33
N PHE A 118 3.03 -18.36 -7.43
CA PHE A 118 3.44 -18.20 -6.04
C PHE A 118 2.22 -17.94 -5.17
N ASP A 119 2.31 -18.31 -3.89
CA ASP A 119 1.26 -18.02 -2.91
C ASP A 119 1.45 -16.62 -2.27
N ALA A 120 2.69 -16.16 -2.17
CA ALA A 120 3.06 -14.85 -1.64
C ALA A 120 4.44 -14.42 -2.15
N CYS A 121 4.64 -13.10 -2.28
CA CYS A 121 5.94 -12.50 -2.56
C CYS A 121 6.12 -11.20 -1.75
N GLY A 122 7.37 -10.82 -1.50
CA GLY A 122 7.74 -9.51 -0.97
C GLY A 122 8.59 -8.76 -2.00
N GLY A 123 8.47 -7.43 -2.01
CA GLY A 123 9.30 -6.56 -2.84
C GLY A 123 10.42 -5.92 -2.02
N PRO A 124 11.49 -5.44 -2.68
CA PRO A 124 12.53 -4.67 -2.03
C PRO A 124 12.01 -3.31 -1.57
N ASP A 125 12.57 -2.79 -0.49
CA ASP A 125 12.49 -1.39 -0.11
C ASP A 125 13.68 -0.60 -0.69
N GLY A 126 13.51 0.71 -0.85
CA GLY A 126 14.56 1.56 -1.37
C GLY A 126 14.30 3.04 -1.20
N GLY A 127 15.38 3.80 -1.13
CA GLY A 127 15.34 5.26 -1.00
C GLY A 127 14.93 5.96 -2.30
N LYS A 128 14.40 7.18 -2.16
CA LYS A 128 14.04 8.02 -3.31
C LYS A 128 15.29 8.62 -3.96
N ASP A 129 15.18 8.93 -5.24
CA ASP A 129 16.28 9.52 -6.01
C ASP A 129 16.76 10.87 -5.46
N ASP A 130 15.85 11.62 -4.84
CA ASP A 130 16.09 12.93 -4.25
C ASP A 130 16.61 12.88 -2.80
N PHE A 131 16.84 11.69 -2.24
CA PHE A 131 17.45 11.55 -0.92
C PHE A 131 18.83 12.21 -0.87
N THR A 132 19.09 12.91 0.22
CA THR A 132 20.42 13.46 0.55
C THR A 132 21.44 12.33 0.65
N THR A 133 22.73 12.65 0.54
CA THR A 133 23.81 11.66 0.72
C THR A 133 23.71 10.93 2.05
N LEU A 134 23.30 11.61 3.13
CA LEU A 134 23.08 10.98 4.43
C LEU A 134 21.91 10.00 4.40
N GLN A 135 20.77 10.39 3.81
CA GLN A 135 19.62 9.51 3.68
C GLN A 135 19.92 8.29 2.80
N LYS A 136 20.66 8.45 1.70
CA LYS A 136 21.12 7.35 0.86
C LYS A 136 22.07 6.40 1.60
N ALA A 137 22.92 6.94 2.48
CA ALA A 137 23.78 6.12 3.32
C ALA A 137 22.95 5.33 4.35
N ILE A 138 21.95 5.96 4.98
CA ILE A 138 21.02 5.28 5.91
C ILE A 138 20.25 4.20 5.18
N ASP A 139 19.66 4.52 4.02
CA ASP A 139 18.96 3.58 3.16
C ASP A 139 19.83 2.36 2.84
N PHE A 140 21.07 2.58 2.34
CA PHE A 140 22.01 1.49 2.08
C PHE A 140 22.27 0.62 3.33
N THR A 141 22.38 1.21 4.52
CA THR A 141 22.53 0.42 5.77
C THR A 141 21.27 -0.32 6.19
N MET A 142 20.10 0.00 5.66
CA MET A 142 18.86 -0.73 5.93
C MET A 142 18.62 -1.82 4.89
N THR A 143 18.95 -1.55 3.63
CA THR A 143 18.60 -2.37 2.45
C THR A 143 19.73 -3.24 1.91
N SER A 144 20.98 -3.08 2.39
CA SER A 144 22.08 -3.90 1.88
C SER A 144 21.97 -5.37 2.29
N PHE A 145 22.61 -6.24 1.50
CA PHE A 145 22.84 -7.65 1.83
C PHE A 145 23.49 -7.88 3.21
N PHE A 146 24.26 -6.90 3.70
CA PHE A 146 24.94 -7.02 4.98
C PHE A 146 24.03 -6.68 6.18
N THR A 147 22.80 -6.25 5.92
CA THR A 147 21.83 -5.74 6.90
C THR A 147 20.45 -6.38 6.67
N THR A 148 19.37 -5.75 7.12
CA THR A 148 18.00 -6.31 7.10
C THR A 148 17.40 -6.52 5.70
N GLY A 149 18.06 -6.03 4.64
CA GLY A 149 17.55 -6.06 3.26
C GLY A 149 17.76 -7.36 2.47
N GLY A 150 18.57 -8.29 3.00
CA GLY A 150 18.75 -9.64 2.42
C GLY A 150 19.68 -9.74 1.22
#